data_AF-A0A3Q3F0C2-F1
#
_entry.id   AF-A0A3Q3F0C2-F1
#
_cell.length_a   1.000
_cell.length_b   1.000
_cell.length_c   1.000
_cell.angle_alpha   90.00
_cell.angle_beta   90.00
_cell.angle_gamma   90.00
#
_symmetry.space_group_name_H-M   'P 1'
#
loop_
_entity.id
_entity.type
_entity.pdbx_description
1 polymer ?
#
loop_
_entity_poly.entity_id
_entity_poly.type
_entity_poly.pdbx_seq_one_letter_code
_entity_poly.pdbx_strand_id
1 'polypeptide(L)'
;MRSRSNSGVKLDNYARMVQQTILRHQDPVTGLLPGSPDQPHAWVRDNVYSVVSVWALSLAYRKNADRDEDKAKAYELEQVHARLCSGFMRDQIVLDKVEKFKYSRSTSDSLHAKYNTRTCAPVVGDDEWGHLQVDATSLFLLFLAQMTASGKCAKPSKPMYTV
;
A
#
# COMPACT_ATOMS: atom_id res chain seq x y z
N MET A 1 6.86 35.55 12.58
CA MET A 1 6.48 34.18 12.14
C MET A 1 4.99 34.16 11.87
N ARG A 2 4.52 33.85 10.66
CA ARG A 2 3.07 33.66 10.42
C ARG A 2 2.61 32.40 11.15
N SER A 3 1.50 32.49 11.89
CA SER A 3 0.88 31.32 12.53
C SER A 3 0.53 30.26 11.47
N ARG A 4 0.69 28.97 11.79
CA ARG A 4 0.24 27.88 10.89
C ARG A 4 -1.28 27.94 10.79
N SER A 5 -1.84 27.59 9.64
CA SER A 5 -3.29 27.42 9.49
C SER A 5 -3.78 26.31 10.41
N ASN A 6 -5.02 26.40 10.91
CA ASN A 6 -5.63 25.34 11.73
C ASN A 6 -5.62 23.99 11.01
N SER A 7 -5.72 23.98 9.68
CA SER A 7 -5.59 22.79 8.85
C SER A 7 -4.19 22.17 8.92
N GLY A 8 -3.13 22.99 8.85
CA GLY A 8 -1.74 22.51 8.98
C GLY A 8 -1.46 21.86 10.33
N VAL A 9 -1.99 22.42 11.42
CA VAL A 9 -1.84 21.83 12.77
C VAL A 9 -2.54 20.47 12.86
N LYS A 10 -3.74 20.33 12.28
CA LYS A 10 -4.45 19.05 12.23
C LYS A 10 -3.71 18.01 11.39
N LEU A 11 -3.16 18.41 10.24
CA LEU A 11 -2.37 17.52 9.38
C LEU A 11 -1.14 16.99 10.11
N ASP A 12 -0.43 17.83 10.87
CA ASP A 12 0.72 17.41 11.68
C ASP A 12 0.33 16.41 12.77
N ASN A 13 -0.86 16.54 13.35
CA ASN A 13 -1.37 15.54 14.27
C ASN A 13 -1.66 14.20 13.57
N TYR A 14 -2.27 14.22 12.38
CA TYR A 14 -2.50 13.00 11.61
C TYR A 14 -1.20 12.36 11.14
N ALA A 15 -0.20 13.14 10.72
CA ALA A 15 1.12 12.64 10.38
C ALA A 15 1.78 11.95 11.57
N ARG A 16 1.69 12.54 12.76
CA ARG A 16 2.20 11.93 13.99
C ARG A 16 1.50 10.61 14.29
N MET A 17 0.17 10.55 14.13
CA MET A 17 -0.61 9.32 14.31
C MET A 17 -0.15 8.24 13.32
N VAL A 18 -0.12 8.55 12.02
CA VAL A 18 0.33 7.62 10.97
C VAL A 18 1.74 7.11 11.24
N GLN A 19 2.66 7.98 11.69
CA GLN A 19 4.01 7.57 12.05
C GLN A 19 4.01 6.57 13.22
N GLN A 20 3.24 6.86 14.27
CA GLN A 20 3.20 6.07 15.50
C GLN A 20 2.38 4.79 15.41
N THR A 21 1.44 4.69 14.47
CA THR A 21 0.55 3.52 14.37
C THR A 21 0.83 2.66 13.15
N ILE A 22 1.30 3.24 12.04
CA ILE A 22 1.51 2.54 10.77
C ILE A 22 3.01 2.46 10.47
N LEU A 23 3.66 3.60 10.23
CA LEU A 23 5.00 3.60 9.62
C LEU A 23 6.08 3.03 10.53
N ARG A 24 5.93 3.11 11.87
CA ARG A 24 6.87 2.49 12.81
C ARG A 24 6.97 0.96 12.70
N HIS A 25 5.95 0.32 12.15
CA HIS A 25 5.85 -1.15 12.04
C HIS A 25 6.19 -1.65 10.64
N GLN A 26 6.51 -0.74 9.72
CA GLN A 26 6.80 -1.07 8.34
C GLN A 26 8.12 -1.87 8.23
N ASP A 27 8.10 -2.98 7.51
CA ASP A 27 9.34 -3.68 7.17
C ASP A 27 10.19 -2.81 6.22
N PRO A 28 11.46 -2.55 6.54
CA PRO A 28 12.28 -1.62 5.76
C PRO A 28 12.66 -2.16 4.36
N VAL A 29 12.57 -3.48 4.14
CA VAL A 29 13.00 -4.13 2.90
C VAL A 29 11.81 -4.35 1.97
N THR A 30 10.75 -5.00 2.48
CA THR A 30 9.55 -5.32 1.70
C THR A 30 8.57 -4.16 1.69
N GLY A 31 8.59 -3.32 2.71
CA GLY A 31 7.59 -2.27 2.90
C GLY A 31 6.28 -2.79 3.48
N LEU A 32 6.11 -4.10 3.72
CA LEU A 32 4.87 -4.67 4.25
C LEU A 32 4.70 -4.41 5.75
N LEU A 33 3.45 -4.36 6.19
CA LEU A 33 3.06 -4.21 7.58
C LEU A 33 2.62 -5.56 8.14
N PRO A 34 3.21 -6.03 9.26
CA PRO A 34 2.75 -7.23 9.95
C PRO A 34 1.42 -6.95 10.67
N GLY A 35 0.59 -7.98 10.83
CA GLY A 35 -0.67 -7.87 11.58
C GLY A 35 -0.46 -7.61 13.08
N SER A 36 0.58 -8.18 13.68
CA SER A 36 1.00 -7.88 15.05
C SER A 36 2.46 -8.29 15.28
N PRO A 37 3.11 -7.88 16.40
CA PRO A 37 4.44 -8.36 16.76
C PRO A 37 4.53 -9.88 16.88
N ASP A 38 3.44 -10.52 17.37
CA ASP A 38 3.37 -11.96 17.60
C ASP A 38 2.86 -12.73 16.37
N GLN A 39 2.21 -12.05 15.42
CA GLN A 39 1.74 -12.60 14.14
C GLN A 39 2.37 -11.84 12.97
N PRO A 40 3.54 -12.27 12.48
CA PRO A 40 4.33 -11.55 11.47
C PRO A 40 3.80 -11.77 10.05
N HIS A 41 2.51 -12.06 9.90
CA HIS A 41 1.87 -12.20 8.60
C HIS A 41 1.29 -10.85 8.17
N ALA A 42 1.58 -10.45 6.94
CA ALA A 42 1.06 -9.25 6.31
C ALA A 42 -0.32 -9.55 5.72
N TRP A 43 -1.37 -9.04 6.34
CA TRP A 43 -2.72 -9.11 5.79
C TRP A 43 -2.87 -8.10 4.66
N VAL A 44 -3.41 -8.55 3.53
CA VAL A 44 -3.58 -7.70 2.33
C VAL A 44 -4.42 -6.48 2.67
N ARG A 45 -5.57 -6.70 3.31
CA ARG A 45 -6.52 -5.63 3.64
C ARG A 45 -5.91 -4.55 4.54
N ASP A 46 -5.20 -4.96 5.59
CA ASP A 46 -4.56 -4.05 6.55
C ASP A 46 -3.49 -3.20 5.86
N ASN A 47 -2.71 -3.84 4.99
CA ASN A 47 -1.71 -3.16 4.17
C ASN A 47 -2.38 -2.16 3.20
N VAL A 48 -3.43 -2.57 2.48
CA VAL A 48 -4.18 -1.69 1.56
C VAL A 48 -4.71 -0.45 2.28
N TYR A 49 -5.39 -0.60 3.43
CA TYR A 49 -5.90 0.56 4.17
C TYR A 49 -4.79 1.44 4.73
N SER A 50 -3.67 0.85 5.13
CA SER A 50 -2.51 1.60 5.58
C SER A 50 -1.91 2.44 4.45
N VAL A 51 -1.75 1.87 3.24
CA VAL A 51 -1.31 2.62 2.04
C VAL A 51 -2.27 3.77 1.74
N VAL A 52 -3.57 3.49 1.71
CA VAL A 52 -4.60 4.50 1.42
C VAL A 52 -4.58 5.63 2.44
N SER A 53 -4.37 5.32 3.72
CA SER A 53 -4.28 6.33 4.79
C SER A 53 -3.07 7.27 4.59
N VAL A 54 -1.91 6.70 4.27
CA VAL A 54 -0.68 7.46 3.98
C VAL A 54 -0.84 8.31 2.71
N TRP A 55 -1.44 7.75 1.67
CA TRP A 55 -1.70 8.44 0.40
C TRP A 55 -2.72 9.58 0.55
N ALA A 56 -3.80 9.37 1.29
CA ALA A 56 -4.78 10.40 1.59
C ALA A 56 -4.16 11.57 2.36
N LEU A 57 -3.29 11.27 3.32
CA LEU A 57 -2.56 12.30 4.07
C LEU A 57 -1.60 13.08 3.16
N SER A 58 -0.89 12.42 2.24
CA SER A 58 0.00 13.10 1.29
C SER A 58 -0.77 14.03 0.34
N LEU A 59 -1.94 13.58 -0.15
CA LEU A 59 -2.87 14.41 -0.93
C LEU A 59 -3.34 15.63 -0.12
N ALA A 60 -3.68 15.44 1.14
CA ALA A 60 -4.14 16.51 2.01
C ALA A 60 -3.05 17.54 2.30
N TYR A 61 -1.80 17.12 2.57
CA TYR A 61 -0.66 18.02 2.67
C TYR A 61 -0.45 18.80 1.39
N ARG A 62 -0.46 18.14 0.24
CA ARG A 62 -0.24 18.81 -1.05
C ARG A 62 -1.29 19.88 -1.34
N LYS A 63 -2.55 19.62 -1.01
CA LYS A 63 -3.65 20.59 -1.19
C LYS A 63 -3.51 21.82 -0.28
N ASN A 64 -2.90 21.66 0.89
CA ASN A 64 -2.74 22.72 1.89
C ASN A 64 -1.28 23.19 2.02
N ALA A 65 -0.44 22.91 1.02
CA ALA A 65 0.99 23.16 1.09
C ALA A 65 1.32 24.65 0.89
N ASP A 66 1.05 25.46 1.91
CA ASP A 66 1.40 26.88 1.94
C ASP A 66 2.92 27.10 2.17
N ARG A 67 3.62 26.08 2.66
CA ARG A 67 5.05 26.11 3.05
C ARG A 67 5.84 25.00 2.37
N ASP A 68 7.13 25.24 2.15
CA ASP A 68 8.01 24.24 1.56
C ASP A 68 8.21 23.00 2.46
N GLU A 69 8.12 23.17 3.79
CA GLU A 69 8.07 22.04 4.74
C GLU A 69 6.90 21.09 4.48
N ASP A 70 5.71 21.63 4.17
CA ASP A 70 4.51 20.84 3.93
C ASP A 70 4.60 20.11 2.57
N LYS A 71 5.26 20.73 1.58
CA LYS A 71 5.59 20.08 0.30
C LYS A 71 6.58 18.93 0.48
N ALA A 72 7.61 19.12 1.31
CA ALA A 72 8.59 18.08 1.60
C ALA A 72 7.94 16.87 2.30
N LYS A 73 7.08 17.11 3.30
CA LYS A 73 6.29 16.05 3.97
C LYS A 73 5.38 15.31 2.99
N ALA A 74 4.68 16.03 2.11
CA ALA A 74 3.85 15.40 1.08
C ALA A 74 4.69 14.48 0.19
N TYR A 75 5.87 14.91 -0.23
CA TYR A 75 6.78 14.14 -1.07
C TYR A 75 7.34 12.90 -0.37
N GLU A 76 7.69 13.01 0.92
CA GLU A 76 8.14 11.86 1.72
C GLU A 76 7.05 10.79 1.86
N LEU A 77 5.83 11.20 2.23
CA LEU A 77 4.66 10.31 2.26
C LEU A 77 4.36 9.74 0.85
N GLU A 78 4.68 10.50 -0.20
CA GLU A 78 4.60 10.02 -1.57
C GLU A 78 5.59 8.88 -1.86
N GLN A 79 6.83 8.98 -1.40
CA GLN A 79 7.78 7.88 -1.57
C GLN A 79 7.43 6.65 -0.72
N VAL A 80 6.94 6.86 0.50
CA VAL A 80 6.57 5.77 1.42
C VAL A 80 5.42 4.93 0.84
N HIS A 81 4.37 5.55 0.30
CA HIS A 81 3.29 4.78 -0.34
C HIS A 81 3.77 4.07 -1.62
N ALA A 82 4.64 4.68 -2.42
CA ALA A 82 5.18 4.03 -3.63
C ALA A 82 5.97 2.75 -3.28
N ARG A 83 6.75 2.78 -2.18
CA ARG A 83 7.43 1.61 -1.64
C ARG A 83 6.44 0.55 -1.16
N LEU A 84 5.37 0.94 -0.46
CA LEU A 84 4.30 0.03 -0.02
C LEU A 84 3.61 -0.68 -1.19
N CYS A 85 3.21 0.06 -2.23
CA CYS A 85 2.60 -0.51 -3.44
C CYS A 85 3.55 -1.47 -4.17
N SER A 86 4.83 -1.11 -4.23
CA SER A 86 5.87 -1.95 -4.87
C SER A 86 6.12 -3.24 -4.08
N GLY A 87 6.08 -3.17 -2.75
CA GLY A 87 6.23 -4.34 -1.86
C GLY A 87 5.18 -5.42 -2.11
N PHE A 88 3.94 -5.00 -2.32
CA PHE A 88 2.82 -5.89 -2.60
C PHE A 88 2.93 -6.61 -3.95
N MET A 89 3.44 -5.92 -4.98
CA MET A 89 3.53 -6.46 -6.36
C MET A 89 4.89 -7.09 -6.69
N ARG A 90 5.81 -7.20 -5.72
CA ARG A 90 7.18 -7.68 -5.98
C ARG A 90 7.25 -9.17 -6.30
N ASP A 91 6.27 -9.96 -5.90
CA ASP A 91 6.30 -11.40 -6.13
C ASP A 91 5.61 -11.77 -7.45
N GLN A 92 6.34 -12.49 -8.30
CA GLN A 92 5.86 -12.98 -9.61
C GLN A 92 4.63 -13.89 -9.43
N ILE A 93 4.54 -14.60 -8.30
CA ILE A 93 3.41 -15.47 -7.97
C ILE A 93 2.11 -14.66 -7.85
N VAL A 94 2.17 -13.45 -7.27
CA VAL A 94 1.00 -12.57 -7.11
C VAL A 94 0.53 -12.08 -8.49
N LEU A 95 1.46 -11.69 -9.37
CA LEU A 95 1.13 -11.25 -10.72
C LEU A 95 0.52 -12.39 -11.56
N ASP A 96 1.11 -13.59 -11.49
CA ASP A 96 0.63 -14.75 -12.24
C ASP A 96 -0.76 -15.20 -11.77
N LYS A 97 -1.03 -15.13 -10.46
CA LYS A 97 -2.38 -15.40 -9.91
C LYS A 97 -3.39 -14.36 -10.36
N VAL A 98 -3.06 -13.07 -10.31
CA VAL A 98 -3.96 -12.00 -10.80
C VAL A 98 -4.29 -12.19 -12.28
N GLU A 99 -3.29 -12.52 -13.12
CA GLU A 99 -3.51 -12.72 -14.55
C GLU A 99 -4.35 -13.98 -14.82
N LYS A 100 -4.14 -15.07 -14.10
CA LYS A 100 -4.99 -16.27 -14.20
C LYS A 100 -6.42 -15.99 -13.74
N PHE A 101 -6.59 -15.31 -12.61
CA PHE A 101 -7.89 -14.97 -12.04
C PHE A 101 -8.76 -14.15 -12.98
N LYS A 102 -8.15 -13.24 -13.76
CA LYS A 102 -8.83 -12.44 -14.79
C LYS A 102 -9.64 -13.30 -15.77
N TYR A 103 -9.12 -14.47 -16.15
CA TYR A 103 -9.78 -15.38 -17.08
C TYR A 103 -10.62 -16.44 -16.35
N SER A 104 -10.05 -17.07 -15.33
CA SER A 104 -10.70 -18.20 -14.67
C SER A 104 -11.84 -17.76 -13.76
N ARG A 105 -11.71 -16.61 -13.10
CA ARG A 105 -12.60 -16.13 -12.02
C ARG A 105 -12.83 -17.17 -10.92
N SER A 106 -11.94 -18.16 -10.83
CA SER A 106 -11.98 -19.24 -9.85
C SER A 106 -11.41 -18.77 -8.53
N THR A 107 -11.93 -19.30 -7.41
CA THR A 107 -11.30 -19.09 -6.11
C THR A 107 -9.87 -19.62 -6.13
N SER A 108 -9.57 -20.78 -6.70
CA SER A 108 -8.21 -21.33 -6.74
C SER A 108 -7.12 -20.38 -7.27
N ASP A 109 -7.44 -19.51 -8.23
CA ASP A 109 -6.49 -18.58 -8.84
C ASP A 109 -6.47 -17.18 -8.17
N SER A 110 -7.27 -17.00 -7.14
CA SER A 110 -7.40 -15.77 -6.37
C SER A 110 -6.17 -15.51 -5.49
N LEU A 111 -5.97 -14.24 -5.11
CA LEU A 111 -4.91 -13.85 -4.18
C LEU A 111 -5.22 -14.31 -2.75
N HIS A 112 -4.16 -14.70 -2.04
CA HIS A 112 -4.22 -14.99 -0.62
C HIS A 112 -4.54 -13.73 0.19
N ALA A 113 -5.27 -13.89 1.30
CA ALA A 113 -5.58 -12.81 2.22
C ALA A 113 -4.38 -12.34 3.07
N LYS A 114 -3.33 -13.18 3.19
CA LYS A 114 -2.15 -12.88 3.99
C LYS A 114 -0.88 -13.48 3.38
N TYR A 115 0.25 -12.81 3.55
CA TYR A 115 1.57 -13.20 3.07
C TYR A 115 2.60 -13.12 4.21
N ASN A 116 3.76 -13.73 4.01
CA ASN A 116 4.88 -13.56 4.92
C ASN A 116 5.46 -12.15 4.76
N THR A 117 5.57 -11.38 5.83
CA THR A 117 6.04 -9.98 5.76
C THR A 117 7.46 -9.83 5.22
N ARG A 118 8.33 -10.84 5.38
CA ARG A 118 9.75 -10.79 4.97
C ARG A 118 10.00 -11.39 3.59
N THR A 119 9.34 -12.50 3.26
CA THR A 119 9.57 -13.22 2.00
C THR A 119 8.53 -12.91 0.93
N CYS A 120 7.44 -12.22 1.29
CA CYS A 120 6.26 -11.99 0.45
C CYS A 120 5.57 -13.28 -0.05
N ALA A 121 5.97 -14.46 0.45
CA ALA A 121 5.41 -15.73 0.02
C ALA A 121 4.05 -16.03 0.68
N PRO A 122 3.18 -16.84 0.05
CA PRO A 122 2.01 -17.40 0.70
C PRO A 122 2.38 -18.16 1.98
N VAL A 123 1.61 -17.96 3.05
CA VAL A 123 1.84 -18.59 4.37
C VAL A 123 0.95 -19.81 4.63
N VAL A 124 0.02 -20.08 3.72
CA VAL A 124 -0.93 -21.18 3.74
C VAL A 124 -1.14 -21.66 2.31
N GLY A 125 -1.48 -22.93 2.11
CA GLY A 125 -1.88 -23.45 0.82
C GLY A 125 -3.23 -22.89 0.35
N ASP A 126 -3.46 -22.95 -0.97
CA ASP A 126 -4.67 -22.44 -1.62
C ASP A 126 -5.98 -23.04 -1.05
N ASP A 127 -5.92 -24.29 -0.59
CA ASP A 127 -7.05 -25.05 -0.06
C ASP A 127 -7.16 -25.00 1.48
N GLU A 128 -6.19 -24.38 2.17
CA GLU A 128 -6.04 -24.47 3.63
C GLU A 128 -6.64 -23.27 4.39
N TRP A 129 -7.07 -22.21 3.69
CA TRP A 129 -7.63 -21.01 4.33
C TRP A 129 -8.86 -20.48 3.58
N GLY A 130 -10.04 -20.64 4.20
CA GLY A 130 -11.35 -20.41 3.59
C GLY A 130 -11.77 -18.97 3.31
N HIS A 131 -10.84 -18.01 3.20
CA HIS A 131 -11.18 -16.62 2.87
C HIS A 131 -10.16 -16.02 1.89
N LEU A 132 -10.34 -16.31 0.61
CA LEU A 132 -9.76 -15.52 -0.47
C LEU A 132 -10.47 -14.17 -0.55
N GLN A 133 -9.80 -13.12 -0.08
CA GLN A 133 -10.34 -11.76 -0.06
C GLN A 133 -10.22 -11.10 -1.44
N VAL A 134 -11.09 -11.52 -2.36
CA VAL A 134 -11.22 -10.89 -3.69
C VAL A 134 -11.50 -9.39 -3.57
N ASP A 135 -12.21 -9.00 -2.51
CA ASP A 135 -12.52 -7.61 -2.18
C ASP A 135 -11.25 -6.79 -1.87
N ALA A 136 -10.34 -7.32 -1.05
CA ALA A 136 -9.08 -6.63 -0.71
C ALA A 136 -8.18 -6.46 -1.95
N THR A 137 -8.17 -7.46 -2.84
CA THR A 137 -7.47 -7.40 -4.13
C THR A 137 -8.07 -6.36 -5.06
N SER A 138 -9.41 -6.32 -5.15
CA SER A 138 -10.14 -5.37 -5.98
C SER A 138 -9.92 -3.93 -5.49
N LEU A 139 -9.90 -3.71 -4.17
CA LEU A 139 -9.55 -2.43 -3.57
C LEU A 139 -8.10 -2.04 -3.88
N PHE A 140 -7.15 -2.97 -3.75
CA PHE A 140 -5.76 -2.71 -4.10
C PHE A 140 -5.62 -2.25 -5.56
N LEU A 141 -6.21 -2.98 -6.52
CA LEU A 141 -6.16 -2.62 -7.94
C LEU A 141 -6.84 -1.28 -8.24
N LEU A 142 -7.98 -1.00 -7.61
CA LEU A 142 -8.67 0.29 -7.73
C LEU A 142 -7.78 1.44 -7.27
N PHE A 143 -7.21 1.34 -6.08
CA PHE A 143 -6.35 2.39 -5.54
C PHE A 143 -5.04 2.50 -6.33
N LEU A 144 -4.47 1.40 -6.80
CA LEU A 144 -3.29 1.42 -7.68
C LEU A 144 -3.59 2.17 -8.99
N ALA A 145 -4.75 1.93 -9.60
CA ALA A 145 -5.18 2.64 -10.80
C ALA A 145 -5.36 4.14 -10.53
N GLN A 146 -6.02 4.52 -9.42
CA GLN A 146 -6.19 5.91 -9.01
C GLN A 146 -4.86 6.61 -8.73
N MET A 147 -3.93 5.93 -8.05
CA MET A 147 -2.59 6.45 -7.76
C MET A 147 -1.78 6.66 -9.05
N THR A 148 -1.85 5.71 -9.99
CA THR A 148 -1.19 5.78 -11.29
C THR A 148 -1.77 6.93 -12.13
N ALA A 149 -3.09 7.06 -12.17
CA ALA A 149 -3.77 8.17 -12.85
C ALA A 149 -3.42 9.54 -12.24
N SER A 150 -3.14 9.59 -10.94
CA SER A 150 -2.71 10.82 -10.25
C SER A 150 -1.24 11.20 -10.48
N GLY A 151 -0.50 10.41 -11.28
CA GLY A 151 0.90 10.64 -11.67
C GLY A 151 1.93 10.30 -10.59
N LYS A 152 1.58 9.50 -9.58
CA LYS A 152 2.38 9.35 -8.34
C LYS A 152 2.99 7.99 -8.07
N CYS A 153 2.65 6.99 -8.88
CA CYS A 153 3.36 5.72 -8.83
C CYS A 153 4.53 5.80 -9.83
N ALA A 154 5.76 5.47 -9.40
CA ALA A 154 6.87 5.29 -10.32
C ALA A 154 6.43 4.35 -11.44
N LYS A 155 6.52 4.80 -12.70
CA LYS A 155 6.32 3.91 -13.84
C LYS A 155 7.25 2.71 -13.64
N PRO A 156 6.77 1.46 -13.77
CA PRO A 156 7.67 0.32 -13.75
C PRO A 156 8.77 0.57 -14.77
N SER A 157 10.02 0.37 -14.36
CA SER A 157 11.22 0.62 -15.17
C SER A 157 11.36 -0.34 -16.36
N LYS A 158 10.39 -1.23 -16.58
CA LYS A 158 10.29 -2.08 -17.75
C LYS A 158 8.88 -2.00 -18.34
N PRO A 159 8.75 -1.93 -19.67
CA PRO A 159 7.45 -2.07 -20.33
C PRO A 159 6.86 -3.42 -19.93
N MET A 160 5.65 -3.37 -19.38
CA MET A 160 4.79 -4.54 -19.23
C MET A 160 4.56 -5.06 -20.65
N TYR A 161 5.00 -6.30 -20.88
CA TYR A 161 5.12 -6.99 -22.17
C TYR A 161 4.13 -6.53 -23.25
N THR A 162 4.70 -6.22 -24.43
CA THR A 162 3.98 -6.22 -25.71
C THR A 162 3.24 -7.55 -25.86
N VAL A 163 1.96 -7.47 -26.23
CA VAL A 163 1.12 -8.59 -26.67
C VAL A 163 1.80 -9.37 -27.79
#